data_AF-A0A956DCR2-F1
#
_entry.id   AF-A0A956DCR2-F1
#
_cell.length_a   1.000
_cell.length_b   1.000
_cell.length_c   1.000
_cell.angle_alpha   90.00
_cell.angle_beta   90.00
_cell.angle_gamma   90.00
#
_symmetry.space_group_name_H-M   'P 1'
#
loop_
_entity.id
_entity.type
_entity.pdbx_description
1 polymer ?
#
loop_
_entity_poly.entity_id
_entity_poly.type
_entity_poly.pdbx_seq_one_letter_code
_entity_poly.pdbx_strand_id
1 'polypeptide(L)'
;MTYRDARLALRERFRDASDRRARGVATLAECVARVRAREDELTRSGVPLVFRVPDPPFSPLEAPADDATLEAWEGAIARVEADLLEIADEGVWLEGREDALRLGVDRAPLAPPPRDVPLRLVLAEWLGVSVRSGWVAFPMAMFARGLGGRLGAMVAAGVFALVTVAWTWRCIGFLRHGVMATTRLISHRVTGTKMTNWPVRRARGWAVDVVSHTGAGNVWELAAFRDGEEGAAPTRLLLRNVLFDEGVVLLRGGKAMATVSLGSGPMPTPEGRWARRLGAIGRRNVAFGLVVWTLFFLLVRF
;
A
#
# COMPACT_ATOMS: atom_id res chain seq x y z
N MET A 1 -30.32 31.38 0.98
CA MET A 1 -30.20 29.93 1.24
C MET A 1 -30.32 29.72 2.73
N THR A 2 -31.29 28.95 3.20
CA THR A 2 -31.52 28.70 4.63
C THR A 2 -30.76 27.45 5.11
N TYR A 3 -30.59 27.31 6.44
CA TYR A 3 -29.99 26.09 7.04
C TYR A 3 -30.75 24.81 6.64
N ARG A 4 -32.08 24.90 6.52
CA ARG A 4 -32.94 23.83 6.05
C ARG A 4 -32.62 23.42 4.61
N ASP A 5 -32.44 24.39 3.72
CA ASP A 5 -32.13 24.12 2.31
C ASP A 5 -30.77 23.44 2.15
N ALA A 6 -29.75 23.90 2.90
CA ALA A 6 -28.42 23.30 2.88
C ALA A 6 -28.44 21.83 3.35
N ARG A 7 -29.22 21.53 4.40
CA ARG A 7 -29.37 20.17 4.93
C ARG A 7 -30.13 19.26 3.97
N LEU A 8 -31.14 19.77 3.26
CA LEU A 8 -31.84 19.02 2.21
C LEU A 8 -30.89 18.65 1.07
N ALA A 9 -30.10 19.62 0.57
CA ALA A 9 -29.12 19.39 -0.49
C ALA A 9 -28.05 18.34 -0.11
N LEU A 10 -27.58 18.34 1.14
CA LEU A 10 -26.63 17.31 1.62
C LEU A 10 -27.25 15.91 1.69
N ARG A 11 -28.52 15.79 2.09
CA ARG A 11 -29.22 14.50 2.11
C ARG A 11 -29.41 13.91 0.72
N GLU A 12 -29.78 14.74 -0.26
CA GLU A 12 -29.88 14.32 -1.66
C GLU A 12 -28.52 13.85 -2.18
N ARG A 13 -27.44 14.60 -1.93
CA ARG A 13 -26.09 14.19 -2.31
C ARG A 13 -25.65 12.89 -1.65
N PHE A 14 -25.98 12.68 -0.38
CA PHE A 14 -25.69 11.41 0.31
C PHE A 14 -26.43 10.23 -0.32
N ARG A 15 -27.71 10.42 -0.66
CA ARG A 15 -28.51 9.42 -1.37
C ARG A 15 -27.86 9.04 -2.70
N ASP A 16 -27.49 10.01 -3.52
CA ASP A 16 -26.84 9.78 -4.81
C ASP A 16 -25.49 9.03 -4.67
N ALA A 17 -24.71 9.37 -3.64
CA ALA A 17 -23.45 8.68 -3.35
C ALA A 17 -23.69 7.22 -2.91
N SER A 18 -24.69 6.99 -2.06
CA SER A 18 -25.09 5.65 -1.60
C SER A 18 -25.57 4.78 -2.78
N ASP A 19 -26.40 5.33 -3.66
CA ASP A 19 -26.90 4.62 -4.84
C ASP A 19 -25.77 4.25 -5.81
N ARG A 20 -24.80 5.15 -6.01
CA ARG A 20 -23.58 4.85 -6.78
C ARG A 20 -22.78 3.72 -6.13
N ARG A 21 -22.63 3.75 -4.80
CA ARG A 21 -21.91 2.69 -4.07
C ARG A 21 -22.61 1.34 -4.19
N ALA A 22 -23.94 1.30 -4.06
CA ALA A 22 -24.71 0.08 -4.22
C ALA A 22 -24.47 -0.56 -5.60
N ARG A 23 -24.48 0.24 -6.67
CA ARG A 23 -24.13 -0.23 -8.02
C ARG A 23 -22.68 -0.73 -8.11
N GLY A 24 -21.74 0.02 -7.55
CA GLY A 24 -20.33 -0.40 -7.51
C GLY A 24 -20.12 -1.73 -6.79
N VAL A 25 -20.77 -1.93 -5.64
CA VAL A 25 -20.74 -3.19 -4.89
C VAL A 25 -21.31 -4.35 -5.70
N ALA A 26 -22.44 -4.14 -6.39
CA ALA A 26 -23.02 -5.16 -7.26
C ALA A 26 -22.07 -5.56 -8.40
N THR A 27 -21.47 -4.59 -9.08
CA THR A 27 -20.46 -4.84 -10.12
C THR A 27 -19.25 -5.58 -9.57
N LEU A 28 -18.76 -5.19 -8.38
CA LEU A 28 -17.62 -5.85 -7.76
C LEU A 28 -17.94 -7.31 -7.41
N ALA A 29 -19.13 -7.59 -6.88
CA ALA A 29 -19.58 -8.94 -6.58
C ALA A 29 -19.63 -9.83 -7.84
N GLU A 30 -20.06 -9.28 -8.98
CA GLU A 30 -20.01 -9.96 -10.28
C GLU A 30 -18.58 -10.30 -10.70
N CYS A 31 -17.65 -9.34 -10.60
CA CYS A 31 -16.23 -9.57 -10.90
C CYS A 31 -15.62 -10.66 -10.01
N VAL A 32 -15.90 -10.64 -8.69
CA VAL A 32 -15.45 -11.68 -7.76
C VAL A 32 -15.99 -13.05 -8.17
N ALA A 33 -17.27 -13.14 -8.54
CA ALA A 33 -17.88 -14.39 -8.98
C ALA A 33 -17.23 -14.95 -10.26
N ARG A 34 -16.93 -14.09 -11.25
CA ARG A 34 -16.21 -14.52 -12.48
C ARG A 34 -14.84 -15.07 -12.17
N VAL A 35 -14.05 -14.36 -11.35
CA VAL A 35 -12.70 -14.82 -10.98
C VAL A 35 -12.77 -16.15 -10.22
N ARG A 36 -13.71 -16.30 -9.28
CA ARG A 36 -13.91 -17.56 -8.53
C ARG A 36 -14.28 -18.73 -9.42
N ALA A 37 -15.24 -18.54 -10.31
CA ALA A 37 -15.63 -19.58 -11.26
C ALA A 37 -14.41 -20.07 -12.06
N ARG A 38 -13.51 -19.15 -12.44
CA ARG A 38 -12.27 -19.47 -13.14
C ARG A 38 -11.24 -20.18 -12.25
N GLU A 39 -11.07 -19.74 -11.00
CA GLU A 39 -10.21 -20.41 -10.02
C GLU A 39 -10.68 -21.83 -9.73
N ASP A 40 -11.99 -22.06 -9.60
CA ASP A 40 -12.59 -23.37 -9.35
C ASP A 40 -12.46 -24.33 -10.53
N GLU A 41 -12.61 -23.82 -11.76
CA GLU A 41 -12.36 -24.59 -12.98
C GLU A 41 -10.90 -25.07 -13.04
N LEU A 42 -9.95 -24.16 -12.77
CA LEU A 42 -8.52 -24.49 -12.77
C LEU A 42 -8.15 -25.46 -11.64
N THR A 43 -8.71 -25.26 -10.45
CA THR A 43 -8.48 -26.15 -9.31
C THR A 43 -8.98 -27.57 -9.62
N ARG A 44 -10.17 -27.71 -10.21
CA ARG A 44 -10.72 -29.02 -10.62
C ARG A 44 -9.91 -29.72 -11.71
N SER A 45 -9.17 -28.96 -12.53
CA SER A 45 -8.23 -29.52 -13.51
C SER A 45 -6.93 -30.05 -12.89
N GLY A 46 -6.78 -30.00 -11.56
CA GLY A 46 -5.59 -30.47 -10.83
C GLY A 46 -4.43 -29.47 -10.84
N VAL A 47 -4.68 -28.22 -11.27
CA VAL A 47 -3.65 -27.18 -11.36
C VAL A 47 -3.60 -26.41 -10.03
N PRO A 48 -2.46 -26.42 -9.31
CA PRO A 48 -2.31 -25.65 -8.08
C PRO A 48 -2.20 -24.15 -8.39
N LEU A 49 -3.00 -23.34 -7.70
CA LEU A 49 -3.01 -21.89 -7.81
C LEU A 49 -2.09 -21.26 -6.75
N VAL A 50 -1.29 -20.27 -7.15
CA VAL A 50 -0.34 -19.58 -6.26
C VAL A 50 -1.04 -18.58 -5.34
N PHE A 51 -2.19 -18.04 -5.75
CA PHE A 51 -2.98 -17.07 -5.01
C PHE A 51 -4.48 -17.35 -5.18
N ARG A 52 -5.29 -16.92 -4.21
CA ARG A 52 -6.76 -16.97 -4.25
C ARG A 52 -7.34 -15.60 -3.97
N VAL A 53 -8.54 -15.33 -4.50
CA VAL A 53 -9.26 -14.09 -4.18
C VAL A 53 -9.89 -14.18 -2.77
N PRO A 54 -9.48 -13.35 -1.80
CA PRO A 54 -10.17 -13.26 -0.51
C PRO A 54 -11.53 -12.59 -0.65
N ASP A 55 -12.49 -12.92 0.22
CA ASP A 55 -13.77 -12.23 0.30
C ASP A 55 -13.56 -10.76 0.73
N PRO A 56 -14.04 -9.77 -0.05
CA PRO A 56 -13.98 -8.39 0.40
C PRO A 56 -14.94 -8.16 1.59
N PRO A 57 -14.50 -7.46 2.64
CA PRO A 57 -15.41 -7.04 3.70
C PRO A 57 -16.26 -5.87 3.20
N PHE A 58 -17.58 -6.04 3.16
CA PHE A 58 -18.52 -4.94 2.94
C PHE A 58 -18.99 -4.40 4.28
N SER A 59 -18.41 -3.29 4.73
CA SER A 59 -18.94 -2.60 5.90
C SER A 59 -20.34 -2.05 5.58
N PRO A 60 -21.35 -2.31 6.43
CA PRO A 60 -22.63 -1.64 6.33
C PRO A 60 -22.44 -0.14 6.58
N LEU A 61 -23.14 0.68 5.78
CA LEU A 61 -23.16 2.12 5.96
C LEU A 61 -24.36 2.53 6.80
N GLU A 62 -24.11 3.38 7.78
CA GLU A 62 -25.16 4.02 8.56
C GLU A 62 -25.28 5.48 8.11
N ALA A 63 -26.50 5.88 7.75
CA ALA A 63 -26.81 7.27 7.50
C ALA A 63 -26.72 8.05 8.82
N PRO A 64 -26.14 9.26 8.82
CA PRO A 64 -26.21 10.13 9.99
C PRO A 64 -27.66 10.36 10.42
N ALA A 65 -27.86 10.52 11.73
CA ALA A 65 -29.17 10.88 12.27
C ALA A 65 -29.67 12.19 11.65
N ASP A 66 -30.98 12.33 11.60
CA ASP A 66 -31.62 13.42 10.90
C ASP A 66 -31.12 14.77 11.42
N ASP A 67 -31.05 14.93 12.73
CA ASP A 67 -30.59 16.09 13.50
C ASP A 67 -29.06 16.28 13.60
N ALA A 68 -28.27 15.44 12.93
CA ALA A 68 -26.82 15.54 12.94
C ALA A 68 -26.30 16.86 12.33
N THR A 69 -25.09 17.25 12.73
CA THR A 69 -24.42 18.48 12.25
C THR A 69 -24.08 18.40 10.75
N LEU A 70 -23.94 19.57 10.10
CA LEU A 70 -23.53 19.63 8.69
C LEU A 70 -22.19 18.90 8.44
N GLU A 71 -21.23 19.08 9.35
CA GLU A 71 -19.92 18.40 9.30
C GLU A 71 -20.05 16.87 9.35
N ALA A 72 -20.97 16.34 10.15
CA ALA A 72 -21.21 14.89 10.21
C ALA A 72 -21.75 14.33 8.88
N TRP A 73 -22.65 15.07 8.23
CA TRP A 73 -23.16 14.72 6.89
C TRP A 73 -22.07 14.78 5.82
N GLU A 74 -21.27 15.85 5.81
CA GLU A 74 -20.14 15.99 4.87
C GLU A 74 -19.10 14.88 5.05
N GLY A 75 -18.76 14.55 6.30
CA GLY A 75 -17.86 13.45 6.62
C GLY A 75 -18.42 12.09 6.18
N ALA A 76 -19.73 11.87 6.29
CA ALA A 76 -20.37 10.65 5.80
C ALA A 76 -20.30 10.54 4.28
N ILE A 77 -20.60 11.62 3.55
CA ILE A 77 -20.49 11.65 2.07
C ILE A 77 -19.05 11.37 1.63
N ALA A 78 -18.06 12.00 2.27
CA ALA A 78 -16.65 11.79 1.95
C ALA A 78 -16.19 10.33 2.13
N ARG A 79 -16.71 9.64 3.17
CA ARG A 79 -16.44 8.20 3.37
C ARG A 79 -17.04 7.34 2.25
N VAL A 80 -18.29 7.59 1.86
CA VAL A 80 -18.94 6.86 0.75
C VAL A 80 -18.19 7.07 -0.57
N GLU A 81 -17.72 8.29 -0.83
CA GLU A 81 -16.92 8.60 -2.02
C GLU A 81 -15.53 7.93 -1.99
N ALA A 82 -14.91 7.78 -0.81
CA ALA A 82 -13.65 7.04 -0.66
C ALA A 82 -13.84 5.53 -0.89
N ASP A 83 -14.88 4.93 -0.30
CA ASP A 83 -15.26 3.53 -0.53
C ASP A 83 -15.47 3.26 -2.04
N LEU A 84 -16.11 4.19 -2.75
CA LEU A 84 -16.34 4.08 -4.19
C LEU A 84 -15.05 4.00 -5.01
N LEU A 85 -14.02 4.75 -4.61
CA LEU A 85 -12.70 4.68 -5.24
C LEU A 85 -12.03 3.33 -4.97
N GLU A 86 -12.14 2.82 -3.74
CA GLU A 86 -11.61 1.51 -3.39
C GLU A 86 -12.31 0.38 -4.15
N ILE A 87 -13.65 0.42 -4.26
CA ILE A 87 -14.44 -0.54 -5.05
C ILE A 87 -14.01 -0.51 -6.52
N ALA A 88 -13.79 0.68 -7.10
CA ALA A 88 -13.36 0.82 -8.48
C ALA A 88 -11.95 0.25 -8.71
N ASP A 89 -11.00 0.57 -7.82
CA ASP A 89 -9.63 0.05 -7.88
C ASP A 89 -9.60 -1.49 -7.74
N GLU A 90 -10.42 -2.05 -6.83
CA GLU A 90 -10.56 -3.51 -6.66
C GLU A 90 -11.13 -4.17 -7.91
N GLY A 91 -12.16 -3.57 -8.53
CA GLY A 91 -12.75 -4.06 -9.77
C GLY A 91 -11.74 -4.17 -10.91
N VAL A 92 -10.95 -3.10 -11.13
CA VAL A 92 -9.88 -3.08 -12.15
C VAL A 92 -8.83 -4.17 -11.88
N TRP A 93 -8.49 -4.39 -10.61
CA TRP A 93 -7.56 -5.46 -10.25
C TRP A 93 -8.13 -6.86 -10.54
N LEU A 94 -9.40 -7.10 -10.21
CA LEU A 94 -10.06 -8.39 -10.44
C LEU A 94 -10.18 -8.70 -11.94
N GLU A 95 -10.46 -7.71 -12.78
CA GLU A 95 -10.46 -7.86 -14.23
C GLU A 95 -9.07 -8.24 -14.75
N GLY A 96 -8.02 -7.55 -14.29
CA GLY A 96 -6.64 -7.91 -14.64
C GLY A 96 -6.25 -9.32 -14.18
N ARG A 97 -6.77 -9.77 -13.03
CA ARG A 97 -6.58 -11.14 -12.54
C ARG A 97 -7.33 -12.17 -13.37
N GLU A 98 -8.58 -11.89 -13.73
CA GLU A 98 -9.37 -12.75 -14.62
C GLU A 98 -8.63 -12.98 -15.95
N ASP A 99 -8.06 -11.92 -16.52
CA ASP A 99 -7.23 -11.99 -17.71
C ASP A 99 -5.96 -12.81 -17.49
N ALA A 100 -5.27 -12.63 -16.36
CA ALA A 100 -4.07 -13.41 -16.02
C ALA A 100 -4.37 -14.92 -15.87
N LEU A 101 -5.49 -15.26 -15.22
CA LEU A 101 -5.97 -16.64 -15.08
C LEU A 101 -6.36 -17.24 -16.44
N ARG A 102 -7.00 -16.45 -17.32
CA ARG A 102 -7.36 -16.86 -18.68
C ARG A 102 -6.13 -17.13 -19.54
N LEU A 103 -5.12 -16.26 -19.46
CA LEU A 103 -3.85 -16.38 -20.18
C LEU A 103 -2.90 -17.43 -19.54
N GLY A 104 -3.24 -17.94 -18.36
CA GLY A 104 -2.42 -18.92 -17.64
C GLY A 104 -1.12 -18.36 -17.07
N VAL A 105 -1.03 -17.04 -16.87
CA VAL A 105 0.16 -16.38 -16.28
C VAL A 105 0.35 -16.80 -14.82
N ASP A 106 -0.74 -17.02 -14.10
CA ASP A 106 -0.75 -17.53 -12.71
C ASP A 106 -0.33 -19.01 -12.57
N ARG A 107 -0.03 -19.68 -13.70
CA ARG A 107 0.52 -21.05 -13.74
C ARG A 107 2.05 -21.06 -13.63
N ALA A 108 2.71 -19.94 -13.91
CA ALA A 108 4.15 -19.83 -13.78
C ALA A 108 4.49 -19.47 -12.32
N PRO A 109 5.56 -20.02 -11.73
CA PRO A 109 6.12 -19.42 -10.52
C PRO A 109 6.28 -17.93 -10.77
N LEU A 110 5.85 -17.09 -9.81
CA LEU A 110 6.01 -15.64 -9.90
C LEU A 110 7.41 -15.35 -10.43
N ALA A 111 7.49 -14.74 -11.61
CA ALA A 111 8.78 -14.48 -12.23
C ALA A 111 9.63 -13.68 -11.23
N PRO A 112 10.92 -14.00 -11.02
CA PRO A 112 11.73 -13.29 -10.05
C PRO A 112 11.61 -11.78 -10.25
N PRO A 113 11.59 -11.00 -9.16
CA PRO A 113 11.35 -9.57 -9.29
C PRO A 113 12.48 -8.99 -10.14
N PRO A 114 12.19 -8.00 -11.00
CA PRO A 114 13.19 -7.37 -11.85
C PRO A 114 14.28 -6.79 -10.94
N ARG A 115 15.49 -7.34 -11.06
CA ARG A 115 16.64 -7.02 -10.17
C ARG A 115 17.21 -5.63 -10.44
N ASP A 116 17.03 -5.14 -11.66
CA ASP A 116 17.47 -3.82 -12.07
C ASP A 116 16.36 -2.81 -11.87
N VAL A 117 16.57 -1.88 -10.95
CA VAL A 117 15.64 -0.79 -10.65
C VAL A 117 15.92 0.37 -11.60
N PRO A 118 14.99 0.76 -12.50
CA PRO A 118 15.18 1.92 -13.37
C PRO A 118 15.42 3.19 -12.55
N LEU A 119 16.30 4.08 -13.04
CA LEU A 119 16.64 5.33 -12.34
C LEU A 119 15.40 6.15 -11.94
N ARG A 120 14.38 6.20 -12.80
CA ARG A 120 13.10 6.86 -12.51
C ARG A 120 12.43 6.36 -11.22
N LEU A 121 12.62 5.09 -10.87
CA LEU A 121 12.04 4.48 -9.66
C LEU A 121 12.89 4.73 -8.43
N VAL A 122 14.21 4.78 -8.62
CA VAL A 122 15.16 5.20 -7.58
C VAL A 122 14.86 6.64 -7.16
N LEU A 123 14.65 7.53 -8.12
CA LEU A 123 14.28 8.93 -7.87
C LEU A 123 12.92 9.07 -7.21
N ALA A 124 11.92 8.34 -7.71
CA ALA A 124 10.59 8.33 -7.11
C ALA A 124 10.66 7.86 -5.66
N GLU A 125 11.42 6.81 -5.38
CA GLU A 125 11.59 6.29 -4.03
C GLU A 125 12.30 7.27 -3.11
N TRP A 126 13.39 7.85 -3.58
CA TRP A 126 14.13 8.85 -2.81
C TRP A 126 13.23 10.04 -2.43
N LEU A 127 12.41 10.51 -3.38
CA LEU A 127 11.46 11.61 -3.15
C LEU A 127 10.32 11.23 -2.21
N GLY A 128 9.75 10.02 -2.29
CA GLY A 128 8.67 9.64 -1.38
C GLY A 128 9.16 9.18 0.00
N VAL A 129 10.39 8.64 0.14
CA VAL A 129 11.03 8.50 1.46
C VAL A 129 11.24 9.88 2.08
N SER A 130 11.65 10.87 1.28
CA SER A 130 11.81 12.25 1.73
C SER A 130 10.52 12.86 2.30
N VAL A 131 9.34 12.36 1.92
CA VAL A 131 8.07 12.76 2.58
C VAL A 131 8.04 12.28 4.02
N ARG A 132 8.28 10.99 4.26
CA ARG A 132 8.22 10.38 5.59
C ARG A 132 9.30 10.92 6.52
N SER A 133 10.53 11.01 6.02
CA SER A 133 11.64 11.55 6.79
C SER A 133 11.55 13.07 6.89
N GLY A 134 10.94 13.76 5.92
CA GLY A 134 10.80 15.21 5.88
C GLY A 134 9.98 15.79 7.03
N TRP A 135 8.97 15.06 7.53
CA TRP A 135 8.21 15.45 8.71
C TRP A 135 9.07 15.59 9.98
N VAL A 136 10.17 14.85 10.06
CA VAL A 136 11.12 14.92 11.18
C VAL A 136 12.30 15.83 10.85
N ALA A 137 12.81 15.73 9.63
CA ALA A 137 14.01 16.43 9.21
C ALA A 137 13.78 17.93 8.96
N PHE A 138 12.59 18.34 8.51
CA PHE A 138 12.29 19.75 8.29
C PHE A 138 12.27 20.54 9.61
N PRO A 139 11.57 20.11 10.68
CA PRO A 139 11.70 20.74 12.00
C PRO A 139 13.13 20.76 12.52
N MET A 140 13.89 19.66 12.36
CA MET A 140 15.30 19.62 12.76
C MET A 140 16.16 20.63 12.00
N ALA A 141 15.92 20.81 10.70
CA ALA A 141 16.64 21.78 9.90
C ALA A 141 16.28 23.22 10.27
N MET A 142 15.01 23.49 10.61
CA MET A 142 14.58 24.78 11.15
C MET A 142 15.28 25.11 12.47
N PHE A 143 15.35 24.12 13.37
CA PHE A 143 16.05 24.26 14.64
C PHE A 143 17.56 24.46 14.45
N ALA A 144 18.18 23.66 13.58
CA ALA A 144 19.59 23.78 13.21
C ALA A 144 19.91 25.13 12.56
N ARG A 145 18.97 25.70 11.79
CA ARG A 145 19.07 27.06 11.25
C ARG A 145 19.04 28.11 12.37
N GLY A 146 18.17 27.96 13.36
CA GLY A 146 18.10 28.86 14.51
C GLY A 146 19.39 28.91 15.34
N LEU A 147 20.11 27.79 15.44
CA LEU A 147 21.37 27.69 16.20
C LEU A 147 22.63 28.00 15.39
N GLY A 148 22.69 27.56 14.14
CA GLY A 148 23.90 27.58 13.31
C GLY A 148 23.76 28.36 12.00
N GLY A 149 22.69 29.14 11.85
CA GLY A 149 22.38 29.89 10.64
C GLY A 149 22.29 29.00 9.39
N ARG A 150 22.73 29.54 8.25
CA ARG A 150 22.69 28.83 6.97
C ARG A 150 23.53 27.55 6.96
N LEU A 151 24.66 27.53 7.66
CA LEU A 151 25.54 26.36 7.72
C LEU A 151 24.87 25.18 8.43
N GLY A 152 24.19 25.44 9.56
CA GLY A 152 23.42 24.42 10.29
C GLY A 152 22.30 23.80 9.44
N ALA A 153 21.61 24.63 8.66
CA ALA A 153 20.58 24.16 7.72
C ALA A 153 21.18 23.25 6.62
N MET A 154 22.33 23.61 6.04
CA MET A 154 23.01 22.78 5.04
C MET A 154 23.49 21.44 5.60
N VAL A 155 24.01 21.42 6.82
CA VAL A 155 24.45 20.17 7.48
C VAL A 155 23.24 19.25 7.70
N ALA A 156 22.13 19.79 8.22
CA ALA A 156 20.89 19.03 8.38
C ALA A 156 20.38 18.47 7.05
N ALA A 157 20.46 19.26 5.97
CA ALA A 157 20.13 18.84 4.60
C ALA A 157 20.99 17.68 4.12
N GLY A 158 22.30 17.78 4.32
CA GLY A 158 23.26 16.76 3.91
C GLY A 158 23.04 15.45 4.65
N VAL A 159 22.84 15.50 5.97
CA VAL A 159 22.50 14.32 6.77
C VAL A 159 21.19 13.69 6.30
N PHE A 160 20.17 14.51 6.04
CA PHE A 160 18.89 14.04 5.52
C PHE A 160 19.00 13.34 4.16
N ALA A 161 19.74 13.95 3.23
CA ALA A 161 20.01 13.37 1.92
C ALA A 161 20.75 12.03 2.06
N LEU A 162 21.79 11.97 2.90
CA LEU A 162 22.57 10.75 3.16
C LEU A 162 21.71 9.62 3.74
N VAL A 163 20.86 9.91 4.73
CA VAL A 163 19.95 8.91 5.33
C VAL A 163 18.97 8.38 4.28
N THR A 164 18.39 9.27 3.47
CA THR A 164 17.43 8.90 2.43
C THR A 164 18.10 8.06 1.33
N VAL A 165 19.32 8.42 0.93
CA VAL A 165 20.16 7.64 -0.01
C VAL A 165 20.47 6.27 0.58
N ALA A 166 21.01 6.19 1.81
CA ALA A 166 21.36 4.94 2.47
C ALA A 166 20.15 4.00 2.62
N TRP A 167 18.98 4.55 2.96
CA TRP A 167 17.73 3.80 3.01
C TRP A 167 17.34 3.23 1.65
N THR A 168 17.34 4.08 0.63
CA THR A 168 17.00 3.69 -0.75
C THR A 168 17.93 2.58 -1.25
N TRP A 169 19.24 2.70 -1.03
CA TRP A 169 20.23 1.69 -1.38
C TRP A 169 20.04 0.37 -0.63
N ARG A 170 19.72 0.43 0.66
CA ARG A 170 19.40 -0.76 1.45
C ARG A 170 18.20 -1.51 0.86
N CYS A 171 17.15 -0.79 0.45
CA CYS A 171 15.98 -1.38 -0.19
C CYS A 171 16.31 -2.02 -1.55
N ILE A 172 17.05 -1.30 -2.41
CA ILE A 172 17.51 -1.82 -3.71
C ILE A 172 18.41 -3.04 -3.54
N GLY A 173 19.34 -3.02 -2.58
CA GLY A 173 20.21 -4.15 -2.28
C GLY A 173 19.46 -5.38 -1.77
N PHE A 174 18.30 -5.18 -1.14
CA PHE A 174 17.43 -6.29 -0.75
C PHE A 174 16.73 -6.91 -1.97
N LEU A 175 16.26 -6.08 -2.91
CA LEU A 175 15.70 -6.53 -4.19
C LEU A 175 16.73 -7.28 -5.03
N ARG A 176 17.98 -6.82 -5.08
CA ARG A 176 19.04 -7.48 -5.87
C ARG A 176 19.47 -8.84 -5.34
N HIS A 177 19.47 -9.02 -4.02
CA HIS A 177 20.07 -10.20 -3.38
C HIS A 177 19.09 -11.05 -2.55
N GLY A 178 17.83 -10.66 -2.48
CA GLY A 178 16.81 -11.43 -1.78
C GLY A 178 16.41 -12.69 -2.54
N VAL A 179 16.10 -13.75 -1.81
CA VAL A 179 15.52 -15.01 -2.32
C VAL A 179 14.02 -14.97 -2.09
N MET A 180 13.24 -15.47 -3.04
CA MET A 180 11.79 -15.54 -2.89
C MET A 180 11.40 -16.58 -1.85
N ALA A 181 10.43 -16.23 -1.02
CA ALA A 181 9.82 -17.17 -0.10
C ALA A 181 8.31 -16.95 0.00
N THR A 182 7.57 -18.05 -0.10
CA THR A 182 6.15 -18.08 0.26
C THR A 182 6.03 -18.01 1.77
N THR A 183 4.97 -17.36 2.27
CA THR A 183 4.76 -17.25 3.72
C THR A 183 3.43 -17.84 4.15
N ARG A 184 3.43 -18.42 5.34
CA ARG A 184 2.25 -18.93 6.03
C ARG A 184 2.16 -18.32 7.42
N LEU A 185 0.97 -17.86 7.80
CA LEU A 185 0.73 -17.40 9.16
C LEU A 185 0.88 -18.56 10.17
N ILE A 186 1.68 -18.34 11.21
CA ILE A 186 1.82 -19.24 12.36
C ILE A 186 0.93 -18.75 13.50
N SER A 187 1.09 -17.48 13.90
CA SER A 187 0.36 -16.92 15.02
C SER A 187 0.16 -15.41 14.88
N HIS A 188 -0.87 -14.89 15.53
CA HIS A 188 -1.18 -13.47 15.61
C HIS A 188 -1.44 -13.09 17.07
N ARG A 189 -0.92 -11.94 17.50
CA ARG A 189 -1.09 -11.38 18.84
C ARG A 189 -1.39 -9.89 18.77
N VAL A 190 -2.45 -9.46 19.42
CA VAL A 190 -2.82 -8.05 19.54
C VAL A 190 -1.95 -7.38 20.62
N THR A 191 -1.39 -6.21 20.34
CA THR A 191 -0.67 -5.37 21.31
C THR A 191 -1.60 -4.31 21.90
N GLY A 192 -1.28 -3.80 23.09
CA GLY A 192 -2.06 -2.73 23.74
C GLY A 192 -1.93 -1.35 23.08
N THR A 193 -1.19 -1.22 21.98
CA THR A 193 -0.94 0.06 21.32
C THR A 193 -2.08 0.38 20.36
N LYS A 194 -2.91 1.39 20.63
CA LYS A 194 -3.95 1.87 19.68
C LYS A 194 -3.32 2.75 18.61
N MET A 195 -3.73 2.56 17.35
CA MET A 195 -3.14 3.23 16.18
C MET A 195 -4.25 3.68 15.21
N THR A 196 -4.11 4.89 14.66
CA THR A 196 -5.08 5.51 13.73
C THR A 196 -4.46 5.66 12.35
N ASN A 197 -5.19 5.32 11.28
CA ASN A 197 -4.78 5.50 9.88
C ASN A 197 -3.41 4.90 9.52
N TRP A 198 -3.07 3.74 10.06
CA TRP A 198 -1.83 3.05 9.72
C TRP A 198 -1.88 2.52 8.28
N PRO A 199 -0.89 2.80 7.42
CA PRO A 199 -0.72 2.06 6.17
C PRO A 199 -0.50 0.55 6.45
N VAL A 200 -1.48 -0.27 6.08
CA VAL A 200 -1.47 -1.74 6.09
C VAL A 200 -1.19 -2.26 4.69
N ARG A 201 -0.33 -3.28 4.58
CA ARG A 201 0.13 -3.83 3.30
C ARG A 201 -0.57 -5.15 2.99
N ARG A 202 -1.32 -5.19 1.89
CA ARG A 202 -1.96 -6.40 1.35
C ARG A 202 -1.17 -6.86 0.12
N ALA A 203 -0.54 -8.04 0.17
CA ALA A 203 0.21 -8.57 -0.95
C ALA A 203 -0.69 -9.31 -1.95
N ARG A 204 -0.51 -9.05 -3.25
CA ARG A 204 -1.21 -9.64 -4.40
C ARG A 204 -0.18 -9.98 -5.49
N GLY A 205 0.46 -11.15 -5.42
CA GLY A 205 1.60 -11.45 -6.28
C GLY A 205 2.79 -10.52 -6.00
N TRP A 206 3.31 -9.84 -7.03
CA TRP A 206 4.31 -8.76 -6.87
C TRP A 206 3.73 -7.40 -6.48
N ALA A 207 2.43 -7.21 -6.65
CA ALA A 207 1.77 -5.98 -6.27
C ALA A 207 1.44 -6.02 -4.78
N VAL A 208 1.69 -4.94 -4.06
CA VAL A 208 1.23 -4.78 -2.68
C VAL A 208 0.45 -3.49 -2.57
N ASP A 209 -0.77 -3.58 -2.08
CA ASP A 209 -1.60 -2.42 -1.82
C ASP A 209 -1.42 -1.93 -0.40
N VAL A 210 -1.55 -0.62 -0.23
CA VAL A 210 -1.50 0.03 1.07
C VAL A 210 -2.88 0.57 1.41
N VAL A 211 -3.55 -0.04 2.39
CA VAL A 211 -4.84 0.41 2.93
C VAL A 211 -4.65 1.14 4.24
N SER A 212 -5.44 2.17 4.52
CA SER A 212 -5.42 2.86 5.82
C SER A 212 -6.23 2.06 6.83
N HIS A 213 -5.59 1.61 7.91
CA HIS A 213 -6.20 0.83 8.97
C HIS A 213 -6.18 1.58 10.31
N THR A 214 -7.31 1.59 11.00
CA THR A 214 -7.42 2.12 12.37
C THR A 214 -7.75 0.95 13.28
N GLY A 215 -6.91 0.69 14.29
CA GLY A 215 -7.02 -0.49 15.14
C GLY A 215 -5.89 -0.63 16.17
N ALA A 216 -5.86 -1.78 16.86
CA ALA A 216 -4.78 -2.12 17.78
C ALA A 216 -3.55 -2.61 17.01
N GLY A 217 -2.35 -2.33 17.53
CA GLY A 217 -1.10 -2.86 17.01
C GLY A 217 -1.11 -4.38 17.07
N ASN A 218 -0.40 -5.03 16.15
CA ASN A 218 -0.44 -6.48 16.02
C ASN A 218 0.98 -7.03 15.80
N VAL A 219 1.25 -8.20 16.36
CA VAL A 219 2.45 -8.98 16.09
C VAL A 219 2.03 -10.26 15.37
N TRP A 220 2.58 -10.47 14.18
CA TRP A 220 2.33 -11.63 13.34
C TRP A 220 3.59 -12.46 13.26
N GLU A 221 3.47 -13.76 13.52
CA GLU A 221 4.54 -14.73 13.34
C GLU A 221 4.27 -15.51 12.06
N LEU A 222 5.21 -15.49 11.11
CA LEU A 222 5.09 -16.16 9.83
C LEU A 222 6.16 -17.24 9.68
N ALA A 223 5.82 -18.34 9.02
CA ALA A 223 6.75 -19.30 8.47
C ALA A 223 7.03 -18.90 7.02
N ALA A 224 8.29 -18.63 6.67
CA ALA A 224 8.71 -18.37 5.31
C ALA A 224 9.44 -19.59 4.72
N PHE A 225 8.96 -20.07 3.58
CA PHE A 225 9.46 -21.24 2.86
C PHE A 225 10.13 -20.77 1.58
N ARG A 226 11.43 -21.07 1.41
CA ARG A 226 12.17 -20.68 0.22
C ARG A 226 11.77 -21.55 -0.96
N ASP A 227 11.61 -20.92 -2.12
CA ASP A 227 11.36 -21.65 -3.36
C ASP A 227 12.56 -22.57 -3.68
N GLY A 228 12.29 -23.84 -3.97
CA GLY A 228 13.31 -24.84 -4.33
C GLY A 228 14.00 -25.55 -3.16
N GLU A 229 13.63 -25.25 -1.90
CA GLU A 229 14.11 -25.97 -0.71
C GLU A 229 12.97 -26.79 -0.07
N GLU A 230 12.41 -27.75 -0.82
CA GLU A 230 11.39 -28.67 -0.30
C GLU A 230 11.96 -29.51 0.86
N GLY A 231 11.34 -29.41 2.03
CA GLY A 231 11.74 -30.14 3.25
C GLY A 231 12.69 -29.39 4.20
N ALA A 232 13.17 -28.19 3.84
CA ALA A 232 13.94 -27.36 4.75
C ALA A 232 13.06 -26.74 5.85
N ALA A 233 13.65 -26.53 7.04
CA ALA A 233 12.95 -25.89 8.14
C ALA A 233 12.55 -24.44 7.76
N PRO A 234 11.30 -24.02 8.00
CA PRO A 234 10.86 -22.68 7.63
C PRO A 234 11.62 -21.61 8.40
N THR A 235 11.93 -20.50 7.73
CA THR A 235 12.47 -19.31 8.40
C THR A 235 11.34 -18.62 9.14
N ARG A 236 11.41 -18.52 10.47
CA ARG A 236 10.43 -17.79 11.27
C ARG A 236 10.62 -16.29 11.15
N LEU A 237 9.55 -15.57 10.84
CA LEU A 237 9.51 -14.11 10.73
C LEU A 237 8.57 -13.56 11.78
N LEU A 238 8.95 -12.45 12.40
CA LEU A 238 8.13 -11.75 13.37
C LEU A 238 7.87 -10.34 12.86
N LEU A 239 6.66 -10.11 12.37
CA LEU A 239 6.22 -8.81 11.88
C LEU A 239 5.51 -8.09 13.01
N ARG A 240 6.06 -6.95 13.42
CA ARG A 240 5.37 -6.04 14.36
C ARG A 240 4.70 -4.96 13.55
N ASN A 241 3.46 -4.64 13.92
CA ASN A 241 2.73 -3.50 13.39
C ASN A 241 2.44 -3.57 11.87
N VAL A 242 2.24 -4.78 11.36
CA VAL A 242 1.87 -5.03 9.96
C VAL A 242 0.71 -6.00 10.01
N LEU A 243 -0.49 -5.64 9.56
CA LEU A 243 -1.52 -6.65 9.26
C LEU A 243 -1.02 -7.43 8.04
N PHE A 244 -0.72 -8.70 8.25
CA PHE A 244 -0.21 -9.58 7.21
C PHE A 244 -1.18 -10.75 7.07
N ASP A 245 -1.95 -10.75 5.98
CA ASP A 245 -2.96 -11.78 5.74
C ASP A 245 -2.28 -13.00 5.12
N GLU A 246 -1.77 -12.89 3.88
CA GLU A 246 -0.95 -13.91 3.19
C GLU A 246 -0.05 -13.24 2.13
N GLY A 247 1.01 -13.91 1.65
CA GLY A 247 1.83 -13.37 0.55
C GLY A 247 3.23 -13.96 0.33
N VAL A 248 3.98 -13.33 -0.57
CA VAL A 248 5.38 -13.66 -0.90
C VAL A 248 6.31 -12.58 -0.35
N VAL A 249 7.45 -12.99 0.21
CA VAL A 249 8.45 -12.10 0.77
C VAL A 249 9.80 -12.36 0.11
N LEU A 250 10.67 -11.35 0.12
CA LEU A 250 12.10 -11.57 -0.13
C LEU A 250 12.80 -11.88 1.19
N LEU A 251 13.58 -12.94 1.24
CA LEU A 251 14.45 -13.30 2.37
C LEU A 251 15.91 -12.97 2.06
N ARG A 252 16.62 -12.43 3.04
CA ARG A 252 18.08 -12.28 3.00
C ARG A 252 18.65 -12.53 4.40
N GLY A 253 19.25 -13.70 4.59
CA GLY A 253 19.67 -14.16 5.91
C GLY A 253 18.48 -14.27 6.87
N GLY A 254 18.63 -13.81 8.11
CA GLY A 254 17.54 -13.75 9.10
C GLY A 254 16.60 -12.53 8.96
N LYS A 255 16.65 -11.82 7.83
CA LYS A 255 15.79 -10.66 7.58
C LYS A 255 14.84 -11.00 6.43
N ALA A 256 13.59 -10.60 6.57
CA ALA A 256 12.63 -10.61 5.49
C ALA A 256 12.27 -9.18 5.12
N MET A 257 12.10 -8.98 3.82
CA MET A 257 11.48 -7.82 3.26
C MET A 257 10.18 -8.32 2.63
N ALA A 258 9.09 -8.18 3.37
CA ALA A 258 7.76 -8.59 2.89
C ALA A 258 7.33 -7.85 1.63
N THR A 259 8.02 -6.76 1.32
CA THR A 259 7.79 -5.91 0.15
C THR A 259 9.12 -5.29 -0.22
N VAL A 260 9.56 -5.39 -1.48
CA VAL A 260 10.35 -4.27 -2.02
C VAL A 260 9.38 -3.12 -2.21
N SER A 261 8.91 -2.57 -1.09
CA SER A 261 8.17 -1.33 -1.05
C SER A 261 9.22 -0.29 -1.32
N LEU A 262 9.45 -0.03 -2.60
CA LEU A 262 9.62 1.35 -2.95
C LEU A 262 8.31 2.03 -2.52
N GLY A 263 8.29 2.70 -1.36
CA GLY A 263 7.13 3.41 -0.79
C GLY A 263 6.48 4.45 -1.72
N SER A 264 7.03 4.63 -2.91
CA SER A 264 6.68 5.65 -3.89
C SER A 264 6.80 5.15 -5.34
N GLY A 265 7.38 3.96 -5.55
CA GLY A 265 7.68 3.43 -6.88
C GLY A 265 6.58 2.50 -7.42
N PRO A 266 6.40 2.38 -8.75
CA PRO A 266 5.64 1.32 -9.38
C PRO A 266 6.13 -0.03 -8.89
N MET A 267 5.15 -0.89 -8.64
CA MET A 267 5.39 -2.25 -8.23
C MET A 267 5.91 -3.06 -9.44
N PRO A 268 6.68 -4.13 -9.19
CA PRO A 268 6.87 -5.14 -10.20
C PRO A 268 5.53 -5.75 -10.58
N THR A 269 5.36 -6.08 -11.86
CA THR A 269 4.20 -6.79 -12.39
C THR A 269 4.39 -8.29 -12.20
N PRO A 270 3.33 -9.11 -12.20
CA PRO A 270 3.39 -10.57 -12.12
C PRO A 270 4.40 -11.20 -13.11
N GLU A 271 4.62 -10.57 -14.26
CA GLU A 271 5.55 -10.99 -15.30
C GLU A 271 7.03 -10.64 -15.03
N GLY A 272 7.35 -10.10 -13.84
CA GLY A 272 8.73 -9.76 -13.46
C GLY A 272 9.25 -8.49 -14.13
N ARG A 273 8.36 -7.53 -14.46
CA ARG A 273 8.72 -6.24 -15.08
C ARG A 273 8.33 -5.08 -14.19
N TRP A 274 8.93 -3.90 -14.38
CA TRP A 274 8.49 -2.71 -13.65
C TRP A 274 7.26 -2.08 -14.30
N ALA A 275 6.23 -1.75 -13.51
CA ALA A 275 5.07 -1.04 -14.04
C ALA A 275 5.47 0.30 -14.69
N ARG A 276 4.85 0.61 -15.85
CA ARG A 276 5.22 1.78 -16.66
C ARG A 276 4.89 3.11 -15.99
N ARG A 277 3.93 3.17 -15.07
CA ARG A 277 3.48 4.40 -14.41
C ARG A 277 3.51 4.23 -12.89
N LEU A 278 3.81 5.32 -12.16
CA LEU A 278 3.63 5.35 -10.70
C LEU A 278 2.14 5.17 -10.36
N GLY A 279 1.81 4.42 -9.31
CA GLY A 279 0.44 4.36 -8.75
C GLY A 279 -0.01 5.71 -8.17
N ALA A 280 -1.30 5.87 -7.88
CA ALA A 280 -1.86 7.14 -7.40
C ALA A 280 -1.17 7.64 -6.11
N ILE A 281 -0.93 6.74 -5.15
CA ILE A 281 -0.21 7.05 -3.90
C ILE A 281 1.24 7.45 -4.19
N GLY A 282 1.94 6.72 -5.06
CA GLY A 282 3.31 7.04 -5.46
C GLY A 282 3.42 8.42 -6.11
N ARG A 283 2.49 8.80 -6.98
CA ARG A 283 2.43 10.14 -7.58
C ARG A 283 2.26 11.23 -6.53
N ARG A 284 1.36 11.03 -5.55
CA ARG A 284 1.13 11.98 -4.44
C ARG A 284 2.38 12.13 -3.58
N ASN A 285 3.04 11.02 -3.21
CA ASN A 285 4.27 11.04 -2.42
C ASN A 285 5.41 11.74 -3.16
N VAL A 286 5.58 11.49 -4.46
CA VAL A 286 6.59 12.18 -5.28
C VAL A 286 6.30 13.68 -5.36
N ALA A 287 5.06 14.07 -5.64
CA ALA A 287 4.67 15.48 -5.70
C ALA A 287 4.92 16.20 -4.36
N PHE A 288 4.56 15.58 -3.24
CA PHE A 288 4.79 16.14 -1.92
C PHE A 288 6.28 16.21 -1.58
N GLY A 289 7.06 15.18 -1.91
CA GLY A 289 8.51 15.17 -1.73
C GLY A 289 9.19 16.33 -2.47
N LEU A 290 8.73 16.63 -3.68
CA LEU A 290 9.18 17.80 -4.45
C LEU A 290 8.85 19.12 -3.74
N VAL A 291 7.65 19.25 -3.18
CA VAL A 291 7.24 20.44 -2.39
C VAL A 291 8.15 20.61 -1.18
N VAL A 292 8.37 19.55 -0.39
CA VAL A 292 9.23 19.58 0.80
C VAL A 292 10.65 20.02 0.44
N TRP A 293 11.25 19.42 -0.59
CA TRP A 293 12.59 19.80 -1.03
C TRP A 293 12.65 21.23 -1.57
N THR A 294 11.63 21.68 -2.29
CA THR A 294 11.55 23.07 -2.79
C THR A 294 11.52 24.06 -1.62
N LEU A 295 10.66 23.83 -0.63
CA LEU A 295 10.60 24.65 0.58
C LEU A 295 11.93 24.62 1.35
N PHE A 296 12.54 23.45 1.44
CA PHE A 296 13.84 23.29 2.08
C PHE A 296 14.93 24.15 1.39
N PHE A 297 15.02 24.11 0.06
CA PHE A 297 16.01 24.90 -0.69
C PHE A 297 15.74 26.40 -0.60
N LEU A 298 14.48 26.83 -0.60
CA LEU A 298 14.13 28.22 -0.35
C LEU A 298 14.61 28.66 1.03
N LEU A 299 14.43 27.81 2.04
CA LEU A 299 14.82 28.09 3.42
C LEU A 299 16.34 28.10 3.67
N VAL A 300 17.13 27.44 2.82
CA VAL A 300 18.61 27.51 2.85
C VAL A 300 19.13 28.75 2.10
N ARG A 301 18.39 29.23 1.08
CA ARG A 301 18.81 30.33 0.22
C ARG A 301 18.63 31.70 0.88
N PHE A 302 17.49 31.91 1.55
CA PHE A 302 17.21 33.08 2.39
C PHE A 302 17.70 32.85 3.81
#